data_AF-A0A6C0CKK0-F1
#
_entry.id   AF-A0A6C0CKK0-F1
#
_cell.length_a   1.000
_cell.length_b   1.000
_cell.length_c   1.000
_cell.angle_alpha   90.00
_cell.angle_beta   90.00
_cell.angle_gamma   90.00
#
_symmetry.space_group_name_H-M   'P 1'
#
loop_
_entity.id
_entity.type
_entity.pdbx_description
1 polymer ?
#
loop_
_entity_poly.entity_id
_entity_poly.type
_entity_poly.pdbx_seq_one_letter_code
_entity_poly.pdbx_strand_id
1 'polypeptide(L)'
;MVILFIIITIIFLLYIQFSPQMGNVWWRENYFSPMGAINVILYPLKEVKMWNINMWDINYFIWLLFFYALTFIFLSKFPFFCM
;
A
#
# COMPACT_ATOMS: atom_id res chain seq x y z
N MET A 1 -10.81 -9.14 8.94
CA MET A 1 -10.42 -8.51 7.65
C MET A 1 -10.05 -7.04 7.77
N VAL A 2 -10.86 -6.18 8.39
CA VAL A 2 -10.57 -4.73 8.48
C VAL A 2 -9.23 -4.42 9.15
N ILE A 3 -8.88 -5.09 10.25
CA ILE A 3 -7.60 -4.89 10.95
C ILE A 3 -6.41 -5.17 10.04
N LEU A 4 -6.46 -6.28 9.27
CA LEU A 4 -5.42 -6.64 8.32
C LEU A 4 -5.27 -5.60 7.20
N PHE A 5 -6.38 -5.04 6.73
CA PHE A 5 -6.38 -3.95 5.76
C PHE A 5 -5.71 -2.68 6.30
N ILE A 6 -5.98 -2.34 7.57
CA ILE A 6 -5.31 -1.21 8.23
C ILE A 6 -3.81 -1.48 8.35
N ILE A 7 -3.41 -2.69 8.76
CA ILE A 7 -2.01 -3.07 8.90
C ILE A 7 -1.27 -2.96 7.56
N ILE A 8 -1.80 -3.53 6.48
CA ILE A 8 -1.14 -3.45 5.16
C ILE A 8 -1.05 -2.00 4.66
N THR A 9 -2.05 -1.16 4.97
CA THR A 9 -2.02 0.26 4.62
C THR A 9 -0.93 1.01 5.38
N ILE A 10 -0.77 0.73 6.68
CA ILE A 10 0.31 1.32 7.49
C ILE A 10 1.67 0.87 6.96
N ILE A 11 1.85 -0.42 6.68
CA ILE A 11 3.11 -0.94 6.14
C ILE A 11 3.43 -0.28 4.79
N PHE A 12 2.45 -0.15 3.89
CA PHE A 12 2.63 0.53 2.61
C PHE A 12 3.05 1.98 2.79
N LEU A 13 2.35 2.74 3.64
CA LEU A 13 2.68 4.16 3.86
C LEU A 13 4.05 4.36 4.50
N LEU A 14 4.47 3.45 5.40
CA LEU A 14 5.82 3.44 5.94
C LEU A 14 6.85 3.11 4.85
N TYR A 15 6.58 2.12 4.01
CA TYR A 15 7.44 1.77 2.88
C TYR A 15 7.66 2.97 1.95
N ILE A 16 6.59 3.67 1.57
CA ILE A 16 6.69 4.87 0.74
C ILE A 16 7.44 6.00 1.46
N GLN A 17 7.14 6.26 2.73
CA GLN A 17 7.77 7.33 3.52
C GLN A 17 9.30 7.21 3.55
N PHE A 18 9.81 5.98 3.62
CA PHE A 18 11.24 5.69 3.67
C PHE A 18 11.85 5.36 2.30
N SER A 19 11.06 5.39 1.22
CA SER A 19 11.57 5.18 -0.13
C SER A 19 12.42 6.38 -0.57
N PRO A 20 13.68 6.17 -1.00
CA PRO A 20 14.55 7.24 -1.49
C PRO A 20 13.97 8.01 -2.70
N GLN A 21 13.05 7.39 -3.44
CA GLN A 21 12.50 7.92 -4.69
C GLN A 21 11.26 8.82 -4.48
N MET A 22 10.55 8.63 -3.36
CA MET A 22 9.28 9.33 -3.07
C MET A 22 9.46 10.49 -2.09
N GLY A 23 10.38 10.36 -1.13
CA GLY A 23 10.57 11.32 -0.04
C GLY A 23 9.42 11.31 0.97
N ASN A 24 9.43 12.29 1.87
CA ASN A 24 8.48 12.37 2.98
C ASN A 24 7.05 12.64 2.46
N VAL A 25 6.11 11.72 2.61
CA VAL A 25 4.72 11.86 2.14
C VAL A 25 3.84 12.69 3.07
N TRP A 26 4.29 12.94 4.31
CA TRP A 26 3.54 13.65 5.33
C TRP A 26 3.89 15.13 5.42
N TRP A 27 4.94 15.59 4.74
CA TRP A 27 5.45 16.95 4.86
C TRP A 27 5.44 17.67 3.52
N ARG A 28 4.79 18.83 3.45
CA ARG A 28 4.73 19.69 2.26
C ARG A 28 4.90 21.13 2.72
N GLU A 29 5.73 21.91 2.04
CA GLU A 29 5.85 23.36 2.24
C GLU A 29 5.97 23.79 3.72
N ASN A 30 6.78 23.08 4.51
CA ASN A 30 7.02 23.35 5.95
C ASN A 30 5.84 23.08 6.90
N TYR A 31 4.85 22.29 6.50
CA TYR A 31 3.79 21.82 7.39
C TYR A 31 3.45 20.34 7.20
N PHE A 32 2.85 19.75 8.24
CA PHE A 32 2.33 18.39 8.20
C PHE A 32 1.03 18.34 7.39
N SER A 33 0.98 17.48 6.38
CA SER A 33 -0.16 17.28 5.49
C SER A 33 -0.42 15.80 5.25
N PRO A 34 -1.54 15.24 5.75
CA PRO A 34 -1.91 13.84 5.46
C PRO A 34 -2.36 13.65 4.01
N MET A 35 -2.59 14.74 3.27
CA MET A 35 -3.07 14.68 1.90
C MET A 35 -2.05 14.03 0.95
N GLY A 36 -0.75 14.10 1.26
CA GLY A 36 0.27 13.39 0.49
C GLY A 36 0.09 11.87 0.53
N ALA A 37 -0.18 11.29 1.70
CA ALA A 37 -0.46 9.86 1.86
C ALA A 37 -1.74 9.44 1.11
N ILE A 38 -2.81 10.23 1.22
CA ILE A 38 -4.06 9.99 0.48
C ILE A 38 -3.82 10.06 -1.03
N ASN A 39 -3.05 11.05 -1.49
CA ASN A 39 -2.74 11.21 -2.89
C ASN A 39 -1.98 10.01 -3.44
N VAL A 40 -0.99 9.47 -2.71
CA VAL A 40 -0.25 8.27 -3.13
C VAL A 40 -1.17 7.06 -3.27
N ILE A 41 -2.10 6.86 -2.32
CA ILE A 41 -3.08 5.76 -2.37
C ILE A 41 -3.97 5.86 -3.62
N LEU A 42 -4.42 7.07 -3.96
CA LEU A 42 -5.33 7.30 -5.08
C LEU A 42 -4.62 7.50 -6.42
N TYR A 43 -3.31 7.73 -6.42
CA TYR A 43 -2.54 8.08 -7.62
C TYR A 43 -2.63 7.03 -8.74
N PRO A 44 -2.62 5.71 -8.46
CA PRO A 44 -2.78 4.70 -9.51
C PRO A 44 -4.12 4.75 -10.25
N LEU A 45 -5.14 5.39 -9.68
CA LEU A 45 -6.43 5.62 -10.35
C LEU A 45 -6.39 6.82 -11.30
N LYS A 46 -5.41 7.71 -11.14
CA LYS A 46 -5.25 8.93 -11.93
C LYS A 46 -4.25 8.75 -13.06
N GLU A 47 -3.23 7.92 -12.85
CA GLU A 47 -2.12 7.75 -13.79
C GLU A 47 -1.92 6.28 -14.18
N VAL A 48 -2.21 5.97 -15.45
CA VAL A 48 -2.14 4.59 -15.98
C VAL A 48 -0.71 4.04 -15.93
N LYS A 49 0.31 4.88 -16.03
CA LYS A 49 1.72 4.45 -15.94
C LYS A 49 2.07 3.76 -14.62
N MET A 50 1.31 4.00 -13.56
CA MET A 50 1.48 3.33 -12.26
C MET A 50 1.22 1.81 -12.32
N TRP A 51 0.60 1.33 -13.38
CA TRP A 51 0.35 -0.10 -13.61
C TRP A 51 1.49 -0.80 -14.36
N ASN A 52 2.53 -0.05 -14.78
CA ASN A 52 3.75 -0.64 -15.31
C ASN A 52 4.49 -1.39 -14.18
N ILE A 53 5.04 -2.57 -14.51
CA ILE A 53 5.70 -3.46 -13.54
C ILE A 53 6.83 -2.77 -12.76
N ASN A 54 7.51 -1.80 -13.39
CA ASN A 54 8.58 -1.03 -12.75
C ASN A 54 8.09 -0.06 -11.66
N MET A 55 6.77 0.15 -11.54
CA MET A 55 6.13 1.06 -10.58
C MET A 55 5.22 0.32 -9.58
N TRP A 56 5.21 -1.02 -9.62
CA TRP A 56 4.32 -1.83 -8.78
C TRP A 56 4.64 -1.73 -7.30
N ASP A 57 5.89 -1.50 -6.97
CA ASP A 57 6.39 -1.28 -5.61
C ASP A 57 5.74 -0.05 -4.95
N ILE A 58 5.42 0.99 -5.73
CA ILE A 58 4.75 2.19 -5.25
C ILE A 58 3.22 2.23 -5.50
N ASN A 59 2.66 1.17 -6.07
CA ASN A 59 1.24 1.08 -6.39
C ASN A 59 0.45 0.39 -5.27
N TYR A 60 -0.38 1.16 -4.57
CA TYR A 60 -1.17 0.65 -3.45
C TYR A 60 -2.11 -0.51 -3.81
N PHE A 61 -2.72 -0.51 -4.99
CA PHE A 61 -3.63 -1.59 -5.40
C PHE A 61 -2.89 -2.89 -5.68
N ILE A 62 -1.65 -2.80 -6.17
CA ILE A 62 -0.80 -3.98 -6.34
C ILE A 62 -0.40 -4.57 -4.99
N TRP A 63 -0.07 -3.73 -4.01
CA TRP A 63 0.17 -4.17 -2.63
C TRP A 63 -1.05 -4.88 -2.03
N LEU A 64 -2.25 -4.32 -2.21
CA LEU A 64 -3.49 -4.97 -1.77
C LEU A 64 -3.67 -6.32 -2.46
N LEU A 65 -3.47 -6.39 -3.78
CA LEU A 65 -3.63 -7.63 -4.55
C LEU A 65 -2.66 -8.73 -4.06
N PHE A 66 -1.39 -8.41 -3.87
CA PHE A 66 -0.42 -9.35 -3.30
C PHE A 66 -0.80 -9.79 -1.90
N PHE A 67 -1.25 -8.86 -1.06
CA PHE A 67 -1.70 -9.17 0.30
C PHE A 67 -2.89 -10.13 0.32
N TYR A 68 -3.91 -9.89 -0.52
CA TYR A 68 -5.06 -10.78 -0.65
C TYR A 68 -4.64 -12.17 -1.17
N ALA A 69 -3.77 -12.23 -2.18
CA ALA A 69 -3.28 -13.49 -2.73
C ALA A 69 -2.51 -14.31 -1.68
N LEU A 70 -1.60 -13.67 -0.93
CA LEU A 70 -0.83 -14.32 0.13
C LEU A 70 -1.73 -14.81 1.27
N THR A 71 -2.70 -13.99 1.67
CA THR A 71 -3.67 -14.35 2.73
C THR A 71 -4.52 -15.54 2.28
N PHE A 72 -4.99 -15.54 1.03
CA PHE A 72 -5.75 -16.66 0.47
C PHE A 72 -4.95 -17.96 0.43
N ILE A 73 -3.70 -17.90 -0.04
CA ILE A 73 -2.79 -19.07 -0.05
C ILE A 73 -2.56 -19.57 1.37
N PHE A 74 -2.27 -18.69 2.33
CA PHE A 74 -2.07 -19.05 3.73
C PHE A 74 -3.29 -19.76 4.32
N LEU A 75 -4.49 -19.19 4.13
CA LEU A 75 -5.74 -19.78 4.64
C LEU A 75 -6.05 -21.13 3.99
N SER A 76 -5.78 -21.30 2.69
CA SER A 76 -5.95 -22.59 2.01
C SER A 76 -5.05 -23.71 2.55
N LYS A 77 -3.90 -23.35 3.15
CA LYS A 77 -2.95 -24.29 3.74
C LYS A 77 -3.22 -24.56 5.22
N PHE A 78 -3.83 -23.61 5.93
CA PHE A 78 -4.07 -23.69 7.37
C PHE A 78 -5.54 -23.36 7.73
N PRO A 79 -6.50 -24.26 7.38
CA PRO A 79 -7.92 -24.00 7.59
C PRO A 79 -8.34 -23.94 9.08
N PHE A 80 -7.53 -24.46 10.01
CA PHE A 80 -7.85 -24.51 11.44
C PHE A 80 -7.83 -23.14 12.15
N PHE A 81 -7.26 -22.10 11.55
CA PHE A 81 -7.31 -20.73 12.10
C PHE A 81 -8.63 -19.98 11.82
N CYS A 82 -9.61 -20.67 11.22
CA CYS A 82 -10.94 -20.12 10.91
C CYS A 82 -12.08 -20.61 11.83
N MET A 83 -11.77 -21.41 12.88
CA MET A 83 -12.74 -21.82 13.91
C MET A 83 -12.56 -21.03 15.21
#